data_AF-A0A1W9TUK8-F1
#
_entry.id   AF-A0A1W9TUK8-F1
#
_cell.length_a   1.000
_cell.length_b   1.000
_cell.length_c   1.000
_cell.angle_alpha   90.00
_cell.angle_beta   90.00
_cell.angle_gamma   90.00
#
_symmetry.space_group_name_H-M   'P 1'
#
loop_
_entity.id
_entity.type
_entity.pdbx_description
1 polymer ?
#
loop_
_entity_poly.entity_id
_entity_poly.type
_entity_poly.pdbx_seq_one_letter_code
_entity_poly.pdbx_strand_id
1 'polypeptide(L)'
;MVQYRIKDPYKFLFKVHDVRRLLIDMSEAAMRLVVGDRSINEVISKREEIAIEARNVLQTEMDRAESGINIVTIEMKKTNVPGPVQPSFNEVNQATQEKEKMIYQAKEDYNKAIPAARGEAERTIKAAEGYALDRVNRAKGDAARFKAFYAEYAKAKDVTKRRLYLESLKDLLPKIGEKYIIDADQKNLLPFLNLGKQNGAKK
;
A
#
# COMPACT_ATOMS: atom_id res chain seq x y z
N MET A 1 -41.86 14.21 3.49
CA MET A 1 -42.89 14.55 2.50
C MET A 1 -43.43 13.26 1.93
N VAL A 2 -44.74 13.16 1.71
CA VAL A 2 -45.37 11.95 1.16
C VAL A 2 -45.93 12.30 -0.20
N GLN A 3 -45.44 11.62 -1.22
CA GLN A 3 -45.94 11.75 -2.59
C GLN A 3 -46.92 10.63 -2.87
N TYR A 4 -48.09 10.97 -3.38
CA TYR A 4 -49.15 10.00 -3.64
C TYR A 4 -49.86 10.26 -4.98
N ARG A 5 -50.53 9.23 -5.48
CA ARG A 5 -51.35 9.28 -6.70
C ARG A 5 -52.70 8.62 -6.41
N ILE A 6 -53.78 9.16 -6.96
CA ILE A 6 -55.09 8.54 -6.88
C ILE A 6 -55.10 7.34 -7.83
N LYS A 7 -55.37 6.15 -7.28
CA LYS A 7 -55.49 4.89 -8.04
C LYS A 7 -56.95 4.60 -8.38
N ASP A 8 -57.85 4.84 -7.43
CA ASP A 8 -59.29 4.62 -7.57
C ASP A 8 -60.05 5.89 -7.14
N PRO A 9 -60.54 6.70 -8.09
CA PRO A 9 -61.28 7.93 -7.79
C PRO A 9 -62.59 7.69 -7.03
N TYR A 10 -63.24 6.54 -7.23
CA TYR A 10 -64.49 6.23 -6.54
C TYR A 10 -64.25 5.99 -5.06
N LYS A 11 -63.26 5.16 -4.74
CA LYS A 11 -62.84 4.93 -3.34
C LYS A 11 -62.38 6.22 -2.67
N PHE A 12 -61.57 7.01 -3.38
CA PHE A 12 -61.07 8.27 -2.87
C PHE A 12 -62.17 9.30 -2.53
N LEU A 13 -63.25 9.36 -3.32
CA LEU A 13 -64.31 10.35 -3.11
C LEU A 13 -65.44 9.88 -2.17
N PHE A 14 -65.73 8.57 -2.13
CA PHE A 14 -66.94 8.06 -1.51
C PHE A 14 -66.72 7.14 -0.30
N LYS A 15 -65.56 6.51 -0.13
CA LYS A 15 -65.33 5.54 0.96
C LYS A 15 -64.82 6.18 2.24
N VAL A 16 -64.09 7.28 2.13
CA VAL A 16 -63.46 7.95 3.27
C VAL A 16 -63.80 9.44 3.21
N HIS A 17 -64.27 9.99 4.33
CA HIS A 17 -64.76 11.37 4.41
C HIS A 17 -63.66 12.41 4.12
N ASP A 18 -62.49 12.28 4.77
CA ASP A 18 -61.33 13.14 4.52
C ASP A 18 -60.07 12.30 4.36
N VAL A 19 -59.80 11.90 3.12
CA VAL A 19 -58.64 11.07 2.79
C VAL A 19 -57.32 11.81 3.06
N ARG A 20 -57.29 13.15 2.92
CA ARG A 20 -56.07 13.92 3.14
C ARG A 20 -55.68 13.93 4.61
N ARG A 21 -56.66 14.11 5.50
CA ARG A 21 -56.42 14.03 6.94
C ARG A 21 -56.00 12.63 7.36
N LEU A 22 -56.71 11.61 6.88
CA LEU A 22 -56.35 10.21 7.11
C LEU A 22 -54.90 9.92 6.68
N LEU A 23 -54.49 10.41 5.50
CA LEU A 23 -53.14 10.23 5.01
C LEU A 23 -52.10 10.82 5.96
N ILE A 24 -52.35 12.01 6.52
CA ILE A 24 -51.43 12.63 7.49
C ILE A 24 -51.33 11.79 8.76
N ASP A 25 -52.47 11.43 9.34
CA ASP A 25 -52.54 10.66 10.59
C ASP A 25 -51.88 9.28 10.45
N MET A 26 -52.18 8.58 9.34
CA MET A 26 -51.58 7.28 9.04
C MET A 26 -50.08 7.38 8.71
N SER A 27 -49.66 8.45 8.02
CA SER A 27 -48.24 8.68 7.73
C SER A 27 -47.43 8.92 9.00
N GLU A 28 -48.00 9.66 9.97
CA GLU A 28 -47.35 9.88 11.27
C GLU A 28 -47.27 8.57 12.06
N ALA A 29 -48.35 7.79 12.09
CA ALA A 29 -48.38 6.50 12.78
C ALA A 29 -47.40 5.49 12.18
N ALA A 30 -47.36 5.36 10.85
CA ALA A 30 -46.42 4.48 10.14
C ALA A 30 -44.97 4.90 10.39
N MET A 31 -44.66 6.20 10.33
CA MET A 31 -43.31 6.69 10.63
C MET A 31 -42.94 6.45 12.10
N ARG A 32 -43.86 6.67 13.04
CA ARG A 32 -43.62 6.41 14.48
C ARG A 32 -43.34 4.94 14.74
N LEU A 33 -44.06 4.04 14.07
CA LEU A 33 -43.85 2.59 14.19
C LEU A 33 -42.47 2.18 13.68
N VAL A 34 -42.12 2.55 12.45
CA VAL A 34 -40.85 2.11 11.82
C VAL A 34 -39.64 2.74 12.52
N VAL A 35 -39.74 4.00 12.95
CA VAL A 35 -38.64 4.68 13.66
C VAL A 35 -38.50 4.20 15.10
N GLY A 36 -39.61 3.82 15.76
CA GLY A 36 -39.61 3.40 17.16
C GLY A 36 -38.76 2.15 17.43
N ASP A 37 -38.67 1.25 16.47
CA ASP A 37 -37.92 -0.01 16.58
C ASP A 37 -36.46 0.10 16.08
N ARG A 38 -35.96 1.32 15.83
CA ARG A 38 -34.62 1.56 15.25
C ARG A 38 -33.76 2.43 16.16
N SER A 39 -32.46 2.18 16.14
CA SER A 39 -31.50 3.04 16.86
C SER A 39 -31.35 4.40 16.18
N ILE A 40 -30.97 5.45 16.93
CA ILE A 40 -30.77 6.79 16.37
C ILE A 40 -29.72 6.81 15.24
N ASN A 41 -28.67 6.00 15.36
CA ASN A 41 -27.65 5.85 14.33
C ASN A 41 -28.24 5.27 13.05
N GLU A 42 -29.09 4.26 13.15
CA GLU A 42 -29.76 3.68 11.98
C GLU A 42 -30.76 4.64 11.35
N VAL A 43 -31.47 5.44 12.16
CA VAL A 43 -32.39 6.46 11.64
C VAL A 43 -31.65 7.53 10.83
N ILE A 44 -30.41 7.86 11.22
CA ILE A 44 -29.57 8.83 10.50
C ILE A 44 -28.92 8.19 9.26
N SER A 45 -28.37 6.98 9.38
CA SER A 45 -27.58 6.34 8.33
C SER A 45 -28.43 5.57 7.30
N LYS A 46 -29.52 4.93 7.72
CA LYS A 46 -30.37 4.03 6.90
C LYS A 46 -31.73 4.65 6.56
N ARG A 47 -31.76 5.97 6.34
CA ARG A 47 -33.00 6.72 6.06
C ARG A 47 -33.81 6.19 4.88
N GLU A 48 -33.14 5.67 3.85
CA GLU A 48 -33.80 5.18 2.64
C GLU A 48 -34.52 3.86 2.89
N GLU A 49 -33.88 2.94 3.63
CA GLU A 49 -34.47 1.68 4.05
C GLU A 49 -35.71 1.92 4.91
N ILE A 50 -35.61 2.84 5.89
CA ILE A 50 -36.73 3.25 6.74
C ILE A 50 -37.86 3.87 5.93
N ALA A 51 -37.54 4.72 4.95
CA ALA A 51 -38.55 5.33 4.09
C ALA A 51 -39.29 4.29 3.21
N ILE A 52 -38.59 3.28 2.71
CA ILE A 52 -39.18 2.18 1.94
C ILE A 52 -40.09 1.33 2.82
N GLU A 53 -39.63 0.98 4.03
CA GLU A 53 -40.41 0.21 5.00
C GLU A 53 -41.67 0.97 5.42
N ALA A 54 -41.53 2.25 5.79
CA ALA A 54 -42.66 3.12 6.13
C ALA A 54 -43.65 3.28 4.98
N ARG A 55 -43.17 3.33 3.73
CA ARG A 55 -44.04 3.38 2.54
C ARG A 55 -44.86 2.10 2.39
N ASN A 56 -44.26 0.93 2.62
CA ASN A 56 -44.94 -0.36 2.53
C ASN A 56 -46.01 -0.50 3.62
N VAL A 57 -45.67 -0.12 4.86
CA VAL A 57 -46.61 -0.11 5.98
C VAL A 57 -47.76 0.86 5.69
N LEU A 58 -47.45 2.10 5.31
CA LEU A 58 -48.45 3.11 4.98
C LEU A 58 -49.37 2.66 3.84
N GLN A 59 -48.83 2.08 2.77
CA GLN A 59 -49.64 1.57 1.66
C GLN A 59 -50.61 0.48 2.14
N THR A 60 -50.13 -0.44 2.99
CA THR A 60 -50.96 -1.51 3.56
C THR A 60 -52.12 -0.96 4.38
N GLU A 61 -51.87 0.04 5.23
CA GLU A 61 -52.93 0.68 6.03
C GLU A 61 -53.90 1.51 5.17
N MET A 62 -53.39 2.21 4.15
CA MET A 62 -54.22 2.99 3.22
C MET A 62 -55.10 2.11 2.32
N ASP A 63 -54.64 0.90 1.98
CA ASP A 63 -55.43 -0.09 1.26
C ASP A 63 -56.51 -0.72 2.15
N ARG A 64 -56.20 -0.98 3.43
CA ARG A 64 -57.19 -1.45 4.44
C ARG A 64 -58.29 -0.43 4.69
N ALA A 65 -57.94 0.86 4.72
CA ALA A 65 -58.91 1.94 4.85
C ALA A 65 -59.71 2.23 3.57
N GLU A 66 -59.49 1.45 2.49
CA GLU A 66 -60.11 1.66 1.17
C GLU A 66 -59.96 3.09 0.64
N SER A 67 -58.83 3.75 0.90
CA SER A 67 -58.61 5.17 0.56
C SER A 67 -58.52 5.46 -0.95
N GLY A 68 -58.27 4.43 -1.77
CA GLY A 68 -58.08 4.59 -3.22
C GLY A 68 -56.76 5.29 -3.61
N ILE A 69 -55.84 5.50 -2.67
CA ILE A 69 -54.55 6.14 -2.90
C ILE A 69 -53.42 5.11 -3.07
N ASN A 70 -52.52 5.38 -4.00
CA ASN A 70 -51.22 4.71 -4.11
C ASN A 70 -50.09 5.66 -3.70
N ILE A 71 -49.30 5.26 -2.70
CA ILE A 71 -48.13 5.98 -2.22
C ILE A 71 -46.95 5.73 -3.16
N VAL A 72 -46.38 6.81 -3.69
CA VAL A 72 -45.26 6.77 -4.63
C VAL A 72 -43.95 6.72 -3.85
N THR A 73 -43.70 7.76 -3.06
CA THR A 73 -42.44 7.92 -2.33
C THR A 73 -42.69 8.61 -1.00
N ILE A 74 -41.96 8.18 0.02
CA ILE A 74 -41.84 8.89 1.29
C ILE A 74 -40.42 9.43 1.38
N GLU A 75 -40.30 10.74 1.60
CA GLU A 75 -39.02 11.39 1.85
C GLU A 75 -38.93 11.83 3.32
N MET A 76 -37.92 11.34 4.03
CA MET A 76 -37.63 11.80 5.38
C MET A 76 -36.97 13.18 5.33
N LYS A 77 -37.45 14.11 6.15
CA LYS A 77 -36.70 15.37 6.38
C LYS A 77 -35.42 15.04 7.13
N LYS A 78 -34.39 15.89 6.98
CA LYS A 78 -33.14 15.74 7.73
C LYS A 78 -33.45 15.72 9.23
N THR A 79 -33.14 14.61 9.88
CA THR A 79 -33.23 14.47 11.33
C THR A 79 -31.97 15.04 11.95
N ASN A 80 -32.11 16.08 12.75
CA ASN A 80 -31.02 16.61 13.56
C ASN A 80 -31.18 16.13 15.01
N VAL A 81 -30.05 15.85 15.65
CA VAL A 81 -30.01 15.49 17.06
C VAL A 81 -30.36 16.75 17.91
N PRO A 82 -31.13 16.62 19.00
CA PRO A 82 -31.43 17.78 19.86
C PRO A 82 -30.16 18.38 20.47
N GLY A 83 -30.12 19.71 20.61
CA GLY A 83 -28.95 20.45 21.12
C GLY A 83 -28.31 19.88 22.39
N PRO A 84 -29.08 19.50 23.44
CA PRO A 84 -28.50 18.98 24.68
C PRO A 84 -27.73 17.66 24.54
N VAL A 85 -28.06 16.83 23.55
CA VAL A 85 -27.46 15.49 23.35
C VAL A 85 -26.42 15.46 22.22
N GLN A 86 -26.28 16.55 21.48
CA GLN A 86 -25.28 16.68 20.41
C GLN A 86 -23.83 16.47 20.89
N PRO A 87 -23.39 17.01 22.05
CA PRO A 87 -22.03 16.80 22.52
C PRO A 87 -21.72 15.33 22.80
N SER A 88 -22.58 14.64 23.55
CA SER A 88 -22.41 13.22 23.86
C SER A 88 -22.44 12.33 22.61
N PHE A 89 -23.29 12.68 21.63
CA PHE A 89 -23.34 11.96 20.37
C PHE A 89 -22.04 12.11 19.55
N ASN A 90 -21.50 13.33 19.50
CA ASN A 90 -20.24 13.60 18.84
C ASN A 90 -19.08 12.87 19.51
N GLU A 91 -19.07 12.82 20.84
CA GLU A 91 -18.06 12.10 21.63
C GLU A 91 -18.06 10.60 21.33
N VAL A 92 -19.23 9.94 21.29
CA VAL A 92 -19.33 8.52 20.96
C VAL A 92 -18.85 8.24 19.54
N ASN A 93 -19.20 9.11 18.58
CA ASN A 93 -18.72 8.97 17.20
C ASN A 93 -17.21 9.15 17.11
N GLN A 94 -16.65 10.14 17.79
CA GLN A 94 -15.21 10.36 17.84
C GLN A 94 -14.49 9.16 18.45
N ALA A 95 -14.95 8.67 19.59
CA ALA A 95 -14.38 7.49 20.25
C ALA A 95 -14.44 6.24 19.35
N THR A 96 -15.53 6.07 18.60
CA THR A 96 -15.67 4.96 17.63
C THR A 96 -14.68 5.09 16.48
N GLN A 97 -14.54 6.29 15.92
CA GLN A 97 -13.57 6.57 14.85
C GLN A 97 -12.14 6.40 15.33
N GLU A 98 -11.80 6.85 16.54
CA GLU A 98 -10.49 6.69 17.14
C GLU A 98 -10.17 5.20 17.37
N LYS A 99 -11.13 4.42 17.88
CA LYS A 99 -11.00 2.96 18.01
C LYS A 99 -10.73 2.29 16.65
N GLU A 100 -11.52 2.62 15.63
CA GLU A 100 -11.33 2.04 14.30
C GLU A 100 -9.97 2.43 13.71
N LYS A 101 -9.58 3.70 13.81
CA LYS A 101 -8.28 4.20 13.39
C LYS A 101 -7.13 3.44 14.07
N MET A 102 -7.21 3.24 15.38
CA MET A 102 -6.20 2.50 16.15
C MET A 102 -6.08 1.05 15.67
N ILE A 103 -7.21 0.38 15.42
CA ILE A 103 -7.23 -0.99 14.87
C ILE A 103 -6.59 -1.03 13.48
N TYR A 104 -6.92 -0.06 12.61
CA TYR A 104 -6.34 0.00 11.26
C TYR A 104 -4.83 0.24 11.29
N GLN A 105 -4.35 1.16 12.13
CA GLN A 105 -2.93 1.43 12.31
C GLN A 105 -2.19 0.18 12.82
N ALA A 106 -2.73 -0.50 13.83
CA ALA A 106 -2.11 -1.73 14.33
C ALA A 106 -2.04 -2.83 13.26
N LYS A 107 -3.09 -2.98 12.43
CA LYS A 107 -3.08 -3.91 11.29
C LYS A 107 -2.07 -3.50 10.23
N GLU A 108 -1.95 -2.21 9.93
CA GLU A 108 -0.97 -1.69 8.99
C GLU A 108 0.46 -1.98 9.44
N ASP A 109 0.77 -1.72 10.72
CA ASP A 109 2.08 -1.98 11.31
C ASP A 109 2.41 -3.47 11.27
N TYR A 110 1.45 -4.33 11.63
CA TYR A 110 1.61 -5.79 11.53
C TYR A 110 1.88 -6.23 10.08
N ASN A 111 1.10 -5.72 9.13
CA ASN A 111 1.21 -6.05 7.71
C ASN A 111 2.47 -5.46 7.06
N LYS A 112 3.12 -4.47 7.67
CA LYS A 112 4.42 -3.95 7.22
C LYS A 112 5.58 -4.72 7.85
N ALA A 113 5.54 -4.94 9.16
CA ALA A 113 6.66 -5.51 9.91
C ALA A 113 6.98 -6.95 9.48
N ILE A 114 5.98 -7.81 9.33
CA ILE A 114 6.22 -9.23 9.00
C ILE A 114 6.77 -9.41 7.58
N PRO A 115 6.18 -8.83 6.52
CA PRO A 115 6.72 -8.95 5.18
C PRO A 115 8.09 -8.28 5.03
N ALA A 116 8.33 -7.15 5.70
CA ALA A 116 9.64 -6.51 5.69
C ALA A 116 10.72 -7.41 6.28
N ALA A 117 10.46 -8.00 7.47
CA ALA A 117 11.39 -8.93 8.12
C ALA A 117 11.64 -10.20 7.28
N ARG A 118 10.58 -10.77 6.68
CA ARG A 118 10.72 -11.91 5.75
C ARG A 118 11.54 -11.56 4.52
N GLY A 119 11.25 -10.41 3.90
CA GLY A 119 12.00 -9.93 2.73
C GLY A 119 13.46 -9.66 3.04
N GLU A 120 13.79 -9.17 4.24
CA GLU A 120 15.18 -9.00 4.68
C GLU A 120 15.90 -10.32 4.92
N ALA A 121 15.22 -11.29 5.56
CA ALA A 121 15.76 -12.63 5.73
C ALA A 121 16.05 -13.30 4.38
N GLU A 122 15.08 -13.29 3.46
CA GLU A 122 15.25 -13.84 2.11
C GLU A 122 16.35 -13.13 1.32
N ARG A 123 16.42 -11.80 1.38
CA ARG A 123 17.49 -11.01 0.74
C ARG A 123 18.87 -11.44 1.24
N THR A 124 19.00 -11.65 2.55
CA THR A 124 20.27 -12.06 3.17
C THR A 124 20.67 -13.46 2.72
N ILE A 125 19.73 -14.42 2.70
CA ILE A 125 19.96 -15.77 2.21
C ILE A 125 20.37 -15.74 0.73
N LYS A 126 19.62 -15.03 -0.12
CA LYS A 126 19.90 -14.93 -1.55
C LYS A 126 21.24 -14.26 -1.85
N ALA A 127 21.62 -13.24 -1.08
CA ALA A 127 22.93 -12.61 -1.19
C ALA A 127 24.06 -13.60 -0.84
N ALA A 128 23.89 -14.40 0.22
CA ALA A 128 24.86 -15.42 0.61
C ALA A 128 24.98 -16.54 -0.44
N GLU A 129 23.85 -17.02 -0.97
CA GLU A 129 23.81 -17.99 -2.08
C GLU A 129 24.51 -17.44 -3.33
N GLY A 130 24.21 -16.19 -3.69
CA GLY A 130 24.86 -15.51 -4.82
C GLY A 130 26.37 -15.37 -4.65
N TYR A 131 26.82 -15.00 -3.44
CA TYR A 131 28.25 -14.93 -3.12
C TYR A 131 28.93 -16.29 -3.21
N ALA A 132 28.32 -17.34 -2.66
CA ALA A 132 28.86 -18.69 -2.73
C ALA A 132 28.99 -19.16 -4.19
N LEU A 133 27.96 -18.91 -5.01
CA LEU A 133 27.94 -19.25 -6.42
C LEU A 133 29.00 -18.47 -7.22
N ASP A 134 29.12 -17.16 -6.99
CA ASP A 134 30.18 -16.32 -7.59
C ASP A 134 31.58 -16.85 -7.22
N ARG A 135 31.82 -17.17 -5.94
CA ARG A 135 33.10 -17.72 -5.47
C ARG A 135 33.44 -19.04 -6.16
N VAL A 136 32.48 -19.96 -6.26
CA VAL A 136 32.69 -21.25 -6.95
C VAL A 136 32.93 -21.06 -8.44
N ASN A 137 32.16 -20.18 -9.09
CA ASN A 137 32.30 -19.93 -10.53
C ASN A 137 33.62 -19.23 -10.86
N ARG A 138 34.07 -18.27 -10.05
CA ARG A 138 35.40 -17.67 -10.19
C ARG A 138 36.50 -18.71 -10.04
N ALA A 139 36.45 -19.52 -8.99
CA ALA A 139 37.44 -20.58 -8.78
C ALA A 139 37.48 -21.58 -9.95
N LYS A 140 36.33 -21.99 -10.48
CA LYS A 140 36.25 -22.85 -11.69
C LYS A 140 36.80 -22.15 -12.92
N GLY A 141 36.48 -20.87 -13.12
CA GLY A 141 36.99 -20.06 -14.23
C GLY A 141 38.50 -19.89 -14.19
N ASP A 142 39.06 -19.61 -13.02
CA ASP A 142 40.51 -19.49 -12.81
C ASP A 142 41.21 -20.82 -13.01
N ALA A 143 40.65 -21.93 -12.51
CA ALA A 143 41.18 -23.27 -12.73
C ALA A 143 41.14 -23.66 -14.23
N ALA A 144 40.06 -23.34 -14.93
CA ALA A 144 39.93 -23.58 -16.37
C ALA A 144 40.95 -22.74 -17.17
N ARG A 145 41.08 -21.46 -16.84
CA ARG A 145 42.10 -20.56 -17.42
C ARG A 145 43.51 -21.09 -17.19
N PHE A 146 43.81 -21.52 -15.96
CA PHE A 146 45.12 -22.10 -15.62
C PHE A 146 45.40 -23.38 -16.43
N LYS A 147 44.44 -24.30 -16.52
CA LYS A 147 44.58 -25.53 -17.33
C LYS A 147 44.83 -25.22 -18.80
N ALA A 148 44.12 -24.24 -19.37
CA ALA A 148 44.33 -23.80 -20.75
C ALA A 148 45.76 -23.25 -20.96
N PHE A 149 46.24 -22.40 -20.05
CA PHE A 149 47.61 -21.90 -20.11
C PHE A 149 48.66 -23.01 -19.94
N TYR A 150 48.43 -23.94 -19.03
CA TYR A 150 49.34 -25.08 -18.82
C TYR A 150 49.46 -25.95 -20.08
N ALA A 151 48.35 -26.20 -20.78
CA ALA A 151 48.36 -26.96 -22.03
C ALA A 151 49.23 -26.31 -23.11
N GLU A 152 49.14 -24.99 -23.28
CA GLU A 152 49.97 -24.24 -24.23
C GLU A 152 51.43 -24.14 -23.79
N TYR A 153 51.67 -23.96 -22.49
CA TYR A 153 53.01 -23.99 -21.92
C TYR A 153 53.71 -25.34 -22.14
N ALA A 154 52.98 -26.45 -21.99
CA ALA A 154 53.51 -27.79 -22.21
C ALA A 154 53.94 -28.01 -23.67
N LYS A 155 53.24 -27.41 -24.64
CA LYS A 155 53.59 -27.47 -26.08
C LYS A 155 54.82 -26.64 -26.40
N ALA A 156 54.94 -25.44 -25.83
CA ALA A 156 56.04 -24.51 -26.14
C ALA A 156 56.46 -23.70 -24.91
N LYS A 157 57.46 -24.20 -24.17
CA LYS A 157 57.85 -23.68 -22.85
C LYS A 157 58.50 -22.28 -22.92
N ASP A 158 59.49 -22.09 -23.79
CA ASP A 158 60.30 -20.85 -23.79
C ASP A 158 59.53 -19.63 -24.30
N VAL A 159 58.75 -19.79 -25.37
CA VAL A 159 57.94 -18.71 -25.94
C VAL A 159 56.82 -18.29 -24.98
N THR A 160 56.19 -19.24 -24.30
CA THR A 160 55.09 -18.97 -23.35
C THR A 160 55.60 -18.24 -22.11
N LYS A 161 56.75 -18.64 -21.55
CA LYS A 161 57.38 -17.90 -20.42
C LYS A 161 57.72 -16.47 -20.78
N ARG A 162 58.38 -16.28 -21.92
CA ARG A 162 58.84 -14.96 -22.36
C ARG A 162 57.65 -14.03 -22.63
N ARG A 163 56.57 -14.55 -23.23
CA ARG A 163 55.33 -13.82 -23.42
C ARG A 163 54.69 -13.39 -22.10
N LEU A 164 54.48 -14.32 -21.16
CA LEU A 164 53.91 -14.04 -19.83
C LEU A 164 54.71 -12.98 -19.08
N TYR A 165 56.05 -13.06 -19.13
CA TYR A 165 56.93 -12.08 -18.51
C TYR A 165 56.74 -10.69 -19.12
N LEU A 166 56.75 -10.57 -20.45
CA LEU A 166 56.59 -9.30 -21.15
C LEU A 166 55.17 -8.70 -20.96
N GLU A 167 54.13 -9.52 -20.96
CA GLU A 167 52.75 -9.09 -20.66
C GLU A 167 52.63 -8.59 -19.21
N SER A 168 53.16 -9.35 -18.24
CA SER A 168 53.18 -8.94 -16.83
C SER A 168 53.96 -7.64 -16.65
N LEU A 169 55.11 -7.50 -17.33
CA LEU A 169 55.90 -6.28 -17.31
C LEU A 169 55.11 -5.13 -17.91
N LYS A 170 54.43 -5.31 -19.04
CA LYS A 170 53.59 -4.28 -19.67
C LYS A 170 52.46 -3.80 -18.76
N ASP A 171 51.85 -4.69 -17.99
CA ASP A 171 50.72 -4.34 -17.11
C ASP A 171 51.17 -3.73 -15.77
N LEU A 172 52.34 -4.14 -15.27
CA LEU A 172 52.89 -3.66 -14.00
C LEU A 172 53.70 -2.37 -14.17
N LEU A 173 54.45 -2.23 -15.25
CA LEU A 173 55.34 -1.09 -15.47
C LEU A 173 54.65 0.29 -15.43
N PRO A 174 53.37 0.46 -15.86
CA PRO A 174 52.62 1.71 -15.69
C PRO A 174 52.11 1.95 -14.27
N LYS A 175 51.99 0.89 -13.45
CA LYS A 175 51.51 0.95 -12.06
C LYS A 175 52.65 1.18 -11.07
N ILE A 176 53.87 0.80 -11.46
CA ILE A 176 55.10 1.13 -10.74
C ILE A 176 55.38 2.60 -11.08
N GLY A 177 55.55 3.44 -10.06
CA GLY A 177 55.69 4.90 -10.19
C GLY A 177 56.97 5.33 -10.91
N GLU A 178 57.71 6.28 -10.34
CA GLU A 178 58.92 6.81 -10.98
C GLU A 178 59.97 5.70 -11.22
N LYS A 179 60.33 5.51 -12.50
CA LYS A 179 61.29 4.51 -12.93
C LYS A 179 62.66 5.16 -13.17
N TYR A 180 63.64 4.77 -12.36
CA TYR A 180 65.03 5.17 -12.55
C TYR A 180 65.78 4.03 -13.26
N ILE A 181 66.20 4.26 -14.50
CA ILE A 181 67.02 3.30 -15.28
C ILE A 181 68.46 3.77 -15.21
N ILE A 182 69.33 2.96 -14.62
CA ILE A 182 70.72 3.32 -14.34
C ILE A 182 71.64 2.32 -15.06
N ASP A 183 72.69 2.83 -15.68
CA ASP A 183 73.71 2.02 -16.33
C ASP A 183 74.69 1.42 -15.29
N ALA A 184 75.12 0.17 -15.51
CA ALA A 184 75.84 -0.62 -14.52
C ALA A 184 77.22 -0.04 -14.15
N ASP A 185 77.78 0.83 -14.99
CA ASP A 185 79.11 1.41 -14.83
C ASP A 185 79.13 2.76 -14.08
N GLN A 186 77.99 3.33 -13.69
CA GLN A 186 77.92 4.62 -12.97
C GLN A 186 77.93 4.47 -11.44
N LYS A 187 79.01 4.94 -10.79
CA LYS A 187 79.24 4.84 -9.33
C LYS A 187 78.68 5.99 -8.46
N ASN A 188 78.03 7.02 -9.01
CA ASN A 188 77.60 8.18 -8.20
C ASN A 188 76.18 8.67 -8.56
N LEU A 189 75.19 8.26 -7.77
CA LEU A 189 73.76 8.38 -8.08
C LEU A 189 72.97 9.26 -7.08
N LEU A 190 73.64 9.71 -6.02
CA LEU A 190 73.04 10.50 -4.94
C LEU A 190 72.49 11.88 -5.37
N PRO A 191 73.04 12.62 -6.36
CA PRO A 191 72.51 13.94 -6.73
C PRO A 191 71.18 13.93 -7.49
N PHE A 192 70.74 12.77 -8.02
CA PHE A 192 69.58 12.67 -8.90
C PHE A 192 68.38 11.91 -8.28
N LEU A 193 68.57 11.25 -7.14
CA LEU A 193 67.47 10.66 -6.38
C LEU A 193 66.90 11.70 -5.40
N ASN A 194 65.85 12.39 -5.82
CA ASN A 194 65.17 13.36 -4.96
C ASN A 194 64.28 12.62 -3.95
N LEU A 195 64.87 12.07 -2.88
CA LEU A 195 64.21 11.27 -1.81
C LEU A 195 63.22 12.07 -0.93
N GLY A 196 62.77 13.24 -1.37
CA GLY A 196 62.11 14.25 -0.54
C GLY A 196 60.74 14.73 -1.00
N LYS A 197 59.95 13.92 -1.73
CA LYS A 197 58.53 14.26 -1.99
C LYS A 197 57.59 13.13 -1.61
N GLN A 198 57.29 13.07 -0.32
CA GLN A 198 56.08 12.43 0.20
C GLN A 198 54.88 13.21 -0.36
N ASN A 199 54.17 12.63 -1.33
CA ASN A 199 52.90 13.17 -1.81
C ASN A 199 51.91 13.17 -0.64
N GLY A 200 51.54 14.37 -0.19
CA GLY A 200 50.60 14.59 0.91
C GLY A 200 49.26 13.90 0.68
N ALA A 201 48.75 13.29 1.74
CA ALA A 201 47.40 12.76 1.83
C ALA A 201 46.38 13.82 1.38
N LYS A 202 45.60 13.51 0.34
CA LYS A 202 44.40 14.27 0.00
C LYS A 202 43.31 13.93 1.02
N LYS A 203 42.78 14.97 1.67
CA LYS A 203 41.48 14.98 2.35
C LYS A 203 40.36 14.65 1.37
#